data_AF-A0A531L0Y4-F1
#
_entry.id   AF-A0A531L0Y4-F1
#
_cell.length_a   1.000
_cell.length_b   1.000
_cell.length_c   1.000
_cell.angle_alpha   90.00
_cell.angle_beta   90.00
_cell.angle_gamma   90.00
#
_symmetry.space_group_name_H-M   'P 1'
#
loop_
_entity.id
_entity.type
_entity.pdbx_description
1 polymer ?
#
loop_
_entity_poly.entity_id
_entity_poly.type
_entity_poly.pdbx_seq_one_letter_code
_entity_poly.pdbx_strand_id
1 'polypeptide(L)'
;MFELLGIPPQVLFGQLLLGLINGSFYAVLSLGLAVIFGLLNIINFTHGAQYMLGAFGAWMLLNYLGVGYWWAVFIVPPIVGVTGILLERVLIRRLYHLDHLYGLLLTFGLALI
;
A
#
# COMPACT_ATOMS: atom_id res chain seq x y z
N MET A 1 -37.21 6.44 19.65
CA MET A 1 -35.78 6.77 19.42
C MET A 1 -35.73 7.70 18.21
N PHE A 2 -34.85 8.71 18.18
CA PHE A 2 -34.76 9.62 17.03
C PHE A 2 -34.15 8.86 15.83
N GLU A 3 -34.88 8.77 14.72
CA GLU A 3 -34.47 8.09 13.50
C GLU A 3 -34.37 9.08 12.35
N LEU A 4 -33.29 8.97 11.57
CA LEU A 4 -33.05 9.79 10.38
C LEU A 4 -33.12 8.87 9.16
N LEU A 5 -34.01 9.14 8.21
CA LEU A 5 -34.24 8.29 7.03
C LEU A 5 -34.59 6.82 7.38
N GLY A 6 -35.22 6.58 8.54
CA GLY A 6 -35.54 5.22 9.01
C GLY A 6 -34.34 4.45 9.56
N ILE A 7 -33.21 5.12 9.82
CA ILE A 7 -31.99 4.54 10.39
C ILE A 7 -31.57 5.37 11.61
N PRO A 8 -31.09 4.75 12.71
CA PRO A 8 -30.49 5.48 13.81
C PRO A 8 -29.31 6.34 13.32
N PRO A 9 -29.25 7.66 13.63
CA PRO A 9 -28.19 8.53 13.13
C PRO A 9 -26.78 8.06 13.50
N GLN A 10 -26.62 7.38 14.64
CA GLN A 10 -25.35 6.80 15.07
C GLN A 10 -24.81 5.80 14.04
N VAL A 11 -25.70 4.96 13.47
CA VAL A 11 -25.32 3.99 12.44
C VAL A 11 -24.99 4.71 11.14
N LEU A 12 -25.79 5.71 10.76
CA LEU A 12 -25.60 6.46 9.52
C LEU A 12 -24.26 7.23 9.53
N PHE A 13 -23.95 7.94 10.62
CA PHE A 13 -22.65 8.61 10.78
C PHE A 13 -21.49 7.62 10.86
N GLY A 14 -21.68 6.47 11.51
CA GLY A 14 -20.68 5.40 11.53
C GLY A 14 -20.35 4.90 10.13
N GLN A 15 -21.35 4.67 9.28
CA GLN A 15 -21.13 4.25 7.89
C GLN A 15 -20.48 5.33 7.03
N LEU A 16 -20.86 6.60 7.21
CA LEU A 16 -20.19 7.72 6.53
C LEU A 16 -18.71 7.80 6.93
N LEU A 17 -18.39 7.61 8.21
CA LEU A 17 -17.02 7.59 8.69
C LEU A 17 -16.24 6.41 8.11
N LEU A 18 -16.81 5.20 8.07
CA LEU A 18 -16.19 4.04 7.44
C LEU A 18 -15.94 4.25 5.94
N GLY A 19 -16.92 4.85 5.25
CA GLY A 19 -16.81 5.22 3.84
C GLY A 19 -15.68 6.22 3.61
N LEU A 20 -15.56 7.23 4.48
CA LEU A 20 -14.48 8.21 4.42
C LEU A 20 -13.12 7.56 4.69
N ILE A 21 -13.00 6.71 5.72
CA ILE A 21 -11.76 6.00 6.04
C ILE A 21 -11.30 5.14 4.86
N ASN A 22 -12.20 4.32 4.31
CA ASN A 22 -11.88 3.46 3.16
C ASN A 22 -11.60 4.29 1.91
N GLY A 23 -12.34 5.37 1.67
CA GLY A 23 -12.12 6.28 0.55
C GLY A 23 -10.77 6.97 0.62
N SER A 24 -10.40 7.52 1.79
CA SER A 24 -9.08 8.10 2.04
C SER A 24 -7.98 7.06 1.87
N PHE A 25 -8.21 5.84 2.34
CA PHE A 25 -7.28 4.74 2.17
C PHE A 25 -7.01 4.42 0.68
N TYR A 26 -8.07 4.23 -0.12
CA TYR A 26 -7.93 3.99 -1.56
C TYR A 26 -7.34 5.19 -2.31
N ALA A 27 -7.68 6.42 -1.88
CA ALA A 27 -7.12 7.63 -2.47
C ALA A 27 -5.60 7.70 -2.28
N VAL A 28 -5.10 7.44 -1.06
CA VAL A 28 -3.66 7.41 -0.78
C VAL A 28 -2.97 6.28 -1.56
N LEU A 29 -3.59 5.11 -1.63
CA LEU A 29 -3.04 3.96 -2.36
C LEU A 29 -2.91 4.26 -3.86
N SER A 30 -3.94 4.87 -4.45
CA SER A 30 -3.94 5.31 -5.85
C SER A 30 -2.91 6.43 -6.11
N LEU A 31 -2.82 7.40 -5.19
CA LEU A 31 -1.85 8.49 -5.27
C LEU A 31 -0.41 7.97 -5.30
N GLY A 32 -0.08 6.94 -4.51
CA GLY A 32 1.24 6.31 -4.54
C GLY A 32 1.61 5.79 -5.92
N LEU A 33 0.71 5.03 -6.56
CA LEU A 33 0.93 4.53 -7.92
C LEU A 33 1.01 5.68 -8.95
N ALA A 34 0.16 6.70 -8.82
CA ALA A 34 0.15 7.87 -9.70
C ALA A 34 1.46 8.67 -9.62
N VAL A 35 2.03 8.83 -8.42
CA VAL A 35 3.32 9.52 -8.22
C VAL A 35 4.47 8.71 -8.81
N ILE A 36 4.49 7.39 -8.62
CA ILE A 36 5.53 6.52 -9.19
C ILE A 36 5.49 6.59 -10.72
N PHE A 37 4.31 6.40 -11.32
CA PHE A 37 4.16 6.45 -12.77
C PHE A 37 4.41 7.87 -13.31
N GLY A 38 3.91 8.90 -12.64
CA GLY A 38 4.04 10.29 -13.11
C GLY A 38 5.45 10.87 -13.02
N LEU A 39 6.25 10.46 -12.02
CA LEU A 39 7.63 10.95 -11.87
C LEU A 39 8.66 10.08 -12.60
N LEU A 40 8.48 8.75 -12.56
CA LEU A 40 9.47 7.82 -13.10
C LEU A 40 9.11 7.27 -14.49
N ASN A 41 7.88 7.52 -14.98
CA ASN A 41 7.33 6.92 -16.21
C ASN A 41 7.41 5.39 -16.26
N ILE A 42 7.43 4.74 -15.09
CA ILE A 42 7.49 3.28 -14.96
C ILE A 42 6.21 2.77 -14.33
N ILE A 43 5.58 1.79 -14.98
CA ILE A 43 4.42 1.08 -14.43
C ILE A 43 4.95 0.02 -13.47
N ASN A 44 4.79 0.25 -12.17
CA ASN A 44 5.22 -0.68 -11.12
C ASN A 44 4.03 -1.45 -10.56
N PHE A 45 3.79 -2.66 -11.07
CA PHE A 45 2.74 -3.55 -10.55
C PHE A 45 3.06 -4.16 -9.18
N THR A 46 4.33 -4.15 -8.77
CA THR A 46 4.76 -4.66 -7.45
C THR A 46 4.30 -3.75 -6.31
N HIS A 47 3.87 -2.52 -6.57
CA HIS A 47 3.36 -1.59 -5.56
C HIS A 47 2.29 -2.22 -4.65
N GLY A 48 1.34 -2.97 -5.22
CA GLY A 48 0.31 -3.67 -4.45
C GLY A 48 0.89 -4.73 -3.51
N ALA A 49 1.87 -5.50 -3.97
CA ALA A 49 2.57 -6.49 -3.15
C ALA A 49 3.39 -5.82 -2.04
N GLN A 50 4.07 -4.70 -2.32
CA GLN A 50 4.80 -3.92 -1.31
C GLN A 50 3.86 -3.35 -0.24
N TYR A 51 2.68 -2.88 -0.63
CA TYR A 51 1.65 -2.44 0.30
C TYR A 51 1.21 -3.58 1.23
N MET A 52 0.94 -4.77 0.67
CA MET A 52 0.59 -5.96 1.45
C MET A 52 1.71 -6.38 2.39
N LEU A 53 2.97 -6.29 1.97
CA LEU A 53 4.16 -6.55 2.79
C LEU A 53 4.18 -5.64 4.04
N GLY A 54 3.83 -4.36 3.88
CA GLY A 54 3.68 -3.43 5.00
C GLY A 54 2.52 -3.81 5.94
N ALA A 55 1.34 -4.07 5.38
CA ALA A 55 0.16 -4.42 6.16
C ALA A 55 0.37 -5.71 6.99
N PHE A 56 0.87 -6.77 6.34
CA PHE A 56 1.19 -8.03 7.02
C PHE A 56 2.40 -7.89 7.94
N GLY A 57 3.41 -7.09 7.59
CA GLY A 57 4.52 -6.80 8.46
C GLY A 57 4.06 -6.17 9.78
N ALA A 58 3.19 -5.17 9.72
CA ALA A 58 2.58 -4.57 10.91
C ALA A 58 1.79 -5.63 11.69
N TRP A 59 0.89 -6.36 11.04
CA TRP A 59 0.09 -7.40 11.68
C TRP A 59 0.96 -8.46 12.39
N MET A 60 2.04 -8.91 11.76
CA MET A 60 2.99 -9.87 12.34
C MET A 60 3.72 -9.29 13.55
N LEU A 61 4.15 -8.02 13.49
CA LEU A 61 4.79 -7.34 14.62
C LEU A 61 3.85 -7.26 15.83
N LEU A 62 2.58 -6.92 15.61
CA LEU A 62 1.58 -6.85 16.66
C LEU A 62 1.27 -8.23 17.26
N ASN A 63 1.07 -9.26 16.44
CA ASN A 63 0.56 -10.55 16.90
C ASN A 63 1.65 -11.52 17.40
N TYR A 64 2.81 -11.53 16.75
CA TYR A 64 3.88 -12.48 17.09
C TYR A 64 4.94 -11.89 18.03
N LEU A 65 5.32 -10.62 17.83
CA LEU A 65 6.34 -9.96 18.64
C LEU A 65 5.75 -9.09 19.77
N GLY A 66 4.43 -8.88 19.78
CA GLY A 66 3.78 -8.01 20.77
C GLY A 66 4.19 -6.55 20.67
N VAL A 67 4.74 -6.13 19.52
CA VAL A 67 5.15 -4.74 19.29
C VAL A 67 3.88 -3.89 19.20
N GLY A 68 3.74 -2.92 20.10
CA GLY A 68 2.57 -2.04 20.11
C GLY A 68 2.37 -1.31 18.78
N TYR A 69 1.11 -0.98 18.45
CA TYR A 69 0.71 -0.37 17.18
C TYR A 69 1.60 0.82 16.78
N TRP A 70 1.85 1.75 17.72
CA TRP A 70 2.67 2.93 17.47
C TRP A 70 4.09 2.59 17.02
N TRP A 71 4.71 1.60 17.64
CA TRP A 71 6.04 1.15 17.25
C TRP A 71 6.03 0.43 15.90
N ALA A 72 5.01 -0.39 15.64
CA ALA A 72 4.87 -1.05 14.34
C ALA A 72 4.75 -0.05 13.18
N VAL A 73 4.01 1.05 13.37
CA VAL A 73 3.88 2.13 12.37
C VAL A 73 5.22 2.78 12.03
N PHE A 74 6.17 2.85 12.97
CA PHE A 74 7.51 3.39 12.69
C PHE A 74 8.50 2.35 12.16
N ILE A 75 8.37 1.09 12.56
CA ILE A 75 9.32 0.02 12.19
C ILE A 75 9.05 -0.52 10.78
N VAL A 76 7.78 -0.63 10.39
CA VAL A 76 7.38 -1.25 9.13
C VAL A 76 7.81 -0.44 7.89
N PRO A 77 7.62 0.90 7.81
CA PRO A 77 8.01 1.66 6.62
C PRO A 77 9.51 1.55 6.28
N PRO A 78 10.46 1.59 7.24
CA PRO A 78 11.86 1.27 6.97
C PRO A 78 12.08 -0.13 6.40
N ILE A 79 11.40 -1.16 6.92
CA ILE A 79 11.52 -2.54 6.42
C ILE A 79 11.06 -2.62 4.96
N VAL A 80 9.88 -2.07 4.65
CA VAL A 80 9.34 -2.03 3.28
C VAL A 80 10.20 -1.15 2.36
N GLY A 81 10.75 -0.05 2.89
CA GLY A 81 11.68 0.80 2.16
C GLY A 81 12.95 0.07 1.77
N VAL A 82 13.51 -0.73 2.68
CA VAL A 82 14.69 -1.57 2.40
C VAL A 82 14.38 -2.62 1.34
N THR A 83 13.22 -3.29 1.39
CA THR A 83 12.84 -4.25 0.33
C THR A 83 12.67 -3.55 -1.01
N GLY A 84 12.07 -2.36 -1.04
CA GLY A 84 11.98 -1.53 -2.25
C GLY A 84 13.35 -1.15 -2.82
N ILE A 85 14.29 -0.71 -1.97
CA ILE A 85 15.67 -0.39 -2.40
C ILE A 85 16.38 -1.62 -2.97
N LEU A 86 16.18 -2.80 -2.37
CA LEU A 86 16.75 -4.04 -2.86
C LEU A 86 16.19 -4.40 -4.24
N LEU A 87 14.86 -4.37 -4.41
CA LEU A 87 14.21 -4.61 -5.71
C LEU A 87 14.70 -3.63 -6.78
N GLU A 88 14.76 -2.35 -6.41
CA GLU A 88 15.24 -1.28 -7.28
C GLU A 88 16.66 -1.55 -7.76
N ARG A 89 17.59 -1.82 -6.84
CA ARG A 89 19.02 -1.99 -7.17
C ARG A 89 19.31 -3.29 -7.92
N VAL A 90 18.63 -4.39 -7.57
CA VAL A 90 18.96 -5.72 -8.08
C VAL A 90 18.25 -6.01 -9.40
N LEU A 91 17.00 -5.55 -9.57
CA LEU A 91 16.16 -5.93 -10.69
C LEU A 91 15.80 -4.74 -11.56
N ILE A 92 15.12 -3.73 -11.00
CA ILE A 92 14.51 -2.65 -11.79
C ILE A 92 15.56 -1.78 -12.48
N ARG A 93 16.62 -1.38 -11.77
CA ARG A 93 17.72 -0.57 -12.32
C ARG A 93 18.42 -1.24 -13.50
N ARG A 94 18.40 -2.57 -13.59
CA ARG A 94 18.97 -3.32 -14.72
C ARG A 94 18.10 -3.28 -15.97
N LEU A 95 16.86 -2.83 -15.89
CA LEU A 95 15.93 -2.77 -17.02
C LEU A 95 15.69 -1.35 -17.53
N TYR A 96 16.25 -0.33 -16.87
CA TYR A 96 16.08 1.09 -17.25
C TYR A 96 16.59 1.46 -18.64
N HIS A 97 17.51 0.67 -19.19
CA HIS A 97 18.03 0.88 -20.55
C HIS A 97 17.21 0.14 -21.62
N LEU A 98 16.22 -0.66 -21.21
CA LEU A 98 15.32 -1.38 -22.10
C LEU A 98 13.98 -0.65 -22.21
N ASP A 99 13.12 -1.12 -23.11
CA ASP A 99 11.77 -0.59 -23.26
C ASP A 99 10.95 -0.77 -21.97
N HIS A 100 10.05 0.17 -21.69
CA HIS A 100 9.23 0.23 -20.47
C HIS A 100 8.36 -1.03 -20.28
N LEU A 101 8.03 -1.72 -21.38
CA LEU A 101 7.32 -3.00 -21.35
C LEU A 101 8.05 -4.07 -20.52
N TYR A 102 9.38 -4.11 -20.57
CA TYR A 102 10.17 -5.08 -19.78
C TYR A 102 10.11 -4.78 -18.28
N GLY A 103 10.10 -3.50 -17.89
CA GLY A 103 9.90 -3.10 -16.50
C GLY A 103 8.51 -3.47 -15.98
N LEU A 104 7.49 -3.31 -16.82
CA LEU A 104 6.12 -3.74 -16.52
C LEU A 104 6.04 -5.26 -16.30
N LEU A 105 6.61 -6.05 -17.21
CA LEU A 105 6.62 -7.52 -17.11
C LEU A 105 7.37 -8.00 -15.87
N LEU A 106 8.50 -7.39 -15.53
CA LEU A 106 9.25 -7.70 -14.31
C LEU A 106 8.39 -7.42 -13.07
N THR A 107 7.84 -6.21 -12.95
CA THR A 107 7.10 -5.80 -11.75
C THR A 107 5.80 -6.59 -11.58
N PHE A 108 5.19 -7.00 -12.69
CA PHE A 108 4.05 -7.93 -12.68
C PHE A 108 4.48 -9.33 -12.18
N GLY A 109 5.57 -9.87 -12.71
CA GLY A 109 6.12 -11.16 -12.26
C GLY A 109 6.48 -11.16 -10.77
N LEU A 110 7.06 -10.06 -10.28
CA LEU A 110 7.35 -9.86 -8.86
C LEU A 110 6.10 -9.77 -7.99
N ALA A 111 4.97 -9.28 -8.52
CA ALA A 111 3.73 -9.18 -7.77
C ALA A 111 3.02 -10.54 -7.57
N LEU A 112 3.39 -11.56 -8.35
CA LEU A 112 2.79 -12.90 -8.29
C LEU A 112 3.51 -13.87 -7.34
N ILE A 113 4.64 -13.46 -6.76
CA ILE A 113 5.45 -14.24 -5.81
C ILE A 113 5.25 -13.67 -4.41
#